data_AF-A0A9E3Q794-F1
#
_entry.id   AF-A0A9E3Q794-F1
#
_cell.length_a   1.000
_cell.length_b   1.000
_cell.length_c   1.000
_cell.angle_alpha   90.00
_cell.angle_beta   90.00
_cell.angle_gamma   90.00
#
_symmetry.space_group_name_H-M   'P 1'
#
loop_
_entity.id
_entity.type
_entity.pdbx_description
1 polymer ?
#
loop_
_entity_poly.entity_id
_entity_poly.type
_entity_poly.pdbx_seq_one_letter_code
_entity_poly.pdbx_strand_id
1 'polypeptide(L)'
;MKEAIQSFLEQTLVPVLKLGFDPWHAALNALPPSVWRMAVCLYLLVGCLWTLRLNREFVFRGAPDAAPWRDLRVWVALLVVPYVAVYLIF
;
A
#
# COMPACT_ATOMS: atom_id res chain seq x y z
N MET A 1 10.44 -1.34 -32.66
CA MET A 1 9.37 -0.55 -32.00
C MET A 1 9.47 -0.60 -30.48
N LYS A 2 9.51 -1.78 -29.85
CA LYS A 2 9.70 -1.94 -28.39
C LYS A 2 10.98 -1.26 -27.86
N GLU A 3 12.10 -1.44 -28.56
CA GLU A 3 13.40 -0.83 -28.20
C GLU A 3 13.41 0.69 -28.31
N ALA A 4 12.73 1.26 -29.30
CA ALA A 4 12.62 2.71 -29.49
C ALA A 4 11.74 3.37 -28.42
N ILE A 5 10.71 2.67 -27.94
CA ILE A 5 9.88 3.13 -26.82
C ILE A 5 10.69 3.07 -25.52
N GLN A 6 11.46 2.00 -25.32
CA GLN A 6 12.31 1.85 -24.14
C GLN A 6 13.40 2.95 -24.09
N SER A 7 14.07 3.22 -25.21
CA SER A 7 15.08 4.29 -25.26
C SER A 7 14.48 5.67 -25.02
N PHE A 8 13.27 5.95 -25.54
CA PHE A 8 12.56 7.20 -25.28
C PHE A 8 12.19 7.38 -23.80
N LEU A 9 11.68 6.31 -23.17
CA LEU A 9 11.36 6.29 -21.74
C LEU A 9 12.61 6.49 -20.89
N GLU A 10 13.71 5.83 -21.20
CA GLU A 10 14.97 5.95 -20.45
C GLU A 10 15.62 7.34 -20.60
N GLN A 11 15.55 7.94 -21.78
CA GLN A 11 16.18 9.24 -22.04
C GLN A 11 15.35 10.43 -21.56
N THR A 12 14.03 10.29 -21.52
CA THR A 12 13.13 11.42 -21.23
C THR A 12 12.41 11.26 -19.91
N LEU A 13 11.77 10.11 -19.68
CA LEU A 13 10.93 9.90 -18.52
C LEU A 13 11.76 9.61 -17.27
N VAL A 14 12.75 8.72 -17.37
CA VAL A 14 13.60 8.34 -16.22
C VAL A 14 14.33 9.52 -15.59
N PRO A 15 15.02 10.43 -16.31
CA PRO A 15 15.70 11.55 -15.67
C PRO A 15 14.75 12.55 -15.00
N VAL A 16 13.57 12.79 -15.59
CA VAL A 16 12.53 13.64 -14.98
C VAL A 16 12.00 12.99 -13.70
N LEU A 17 11.77 11.68 -13.74
CA LEU A 17 11.32 10.92 -12.57
C LEU A 17 12.39 10.94 -11.48
N LYS A 18 13.66 10.66 -11.82
CA LYS A 18 14.79 10.67 -10.89
C LYS A 18 14.98 12.02 -10.22
N LEU A 19 14.85 13.12 -10.95
CA LEU A 19 14.98 14.46 -10.37
C LEU A 19 13.96 14.71 -9.25
N GLY A 20 12.73 14.19 -9.41
CA GLY A 20 11.70 14.26 -8.38
C GLY A 20 11.88 13.25 -7.25
N PHE A 21 12.25 12.00 -7.56
CA PHE A 21 12.23 10.89 -6.62
C PHE A 21 13.56 10.64 -5.90
N ASP A 22 14.71 10.95 -6.49
CA ASP A 22 16.03 10.77 -5.90
C ASP A 22 16.21 11.47 -4.53
N PRO A 23 15.76 12.72 -4.31
CA PRO A 23 15.85 13.33 -2.98
C PRO A 23 15.03 12.58 -1.93
N TRP A 24 13.85 12.08 -2.29
CA TRP A 24 13.04 11.24 -1.40
C TRP A 24 13.69 9.88 -1.16
N HIS A 25 14.28 9.29 -2.20
CA HIS A 25 14.96 8.02 -2.10
C HIS A 25 16.21 8.12 -1.21
N ALA A 26 16.98 9.20 -1.33
CA ALA A 26 18.11 9.49 -0.46
C ALA A 26 17.66 9.72 1.00
N ALA A 27 16.59 10.48 1.21
CA ALA A 27 16.04 10.72 2.55
C ALA A 27 15.53 9.42 3.20
N LEU A 28 14.88 8.54 2.45
CA LEU A 28 14.39 7.25 2.94
C LEU A 28 15.53 6.27 3.21
N ASN A 29 16.57 6.26 2.38
CA ASN A 29 17.76 5.40 2.58
C ASN A 29 18.66 5.88 3.73
N ALA A 30 18.60 7.16 4.10
CA ALA A 30 19.28 7.67 5.29
C ALA A 30 18.66 7.14 6.60
N LEU A 31 17.42 6.66 6.57
CA LEU A 31 16.75 6.08 7.71
C LEU A 31 17.11 4.59 7.86
N PRO A 32 17.27 4.09 9.10
CA PRO A 32 17.46 2.66 9.34
C PRO A 32 16.31 1.84 8.72
N PRO A 33 16.59 0.63 8.19
CA PRO A 33 15.56 -0.18 7.57
C PRO A 33 14.35 -0.51 8.45
N SER A 34 14.56 -0.56 9.76
CA SER A 34 13.49 -0.74 10.75
C SER A 34 12.47 0.40 10.73
N VAL A 35 12.89 1.64 10.46
CA VAL A 35 12.01 2.82 10.54
C VAL A 35 10.98 2.82 9.41
N TRP A 36 11.41 2.59 8.15
CA TRP A 36 10.45 2.53 7.05
C TRP A 36 9.57 1.27 7.12
N ARG A 37 10.11 0.13 7.56
CA ARG A 37 9.31 -1.08 7.80
C ARG A 37 8.22 -0.81 8.82
N MET A 38 8.56 -0.20 9.94
CA MET A 38 7.59 0.17 10.97
C MET A 38 6.57 1.20 10.49
N ALA A 39 7.00 2.20 9.71
CA ALA A 39 6.09 3.20 9.15
C ALA A 39 5.04 2.57 8.22
N VAL A 40 5.46 1.67 7.32
CA VAL A 40 4.56 0.93 6.42
C VAL A 40 3.61 0.05 7.23
N CYS A 41 4.11 -0.69 8.22
CA CYS A 41 3.27 -1.51 9.08
C CYS A 41 2.25 -0.68 9.85
N LEU A 42 2.67 0.45 10.43
CA LEU A 42 1.80 1.36 11.16
C LEU A 42 0.72 1.94 10.24
N TYR A 43 1.09 2.36 9.04
CA TYR A 43 0.15 2.86 8.04
C TYR A 43 -0.92 1.82 7.69
N LEU A 44 -0.51 0.57 7.44
CA LEU A 44 -1.43 -0.52 7.14
C LEU A 44 -2.33 -0.87 8.33
N LEU A 45 -1.79 -0.89 9.55
CA LEU A 45 -2.57 -1.13 10.77
C LEU A 45 -3.58 -0.01 11.04
N VAL A 46 -3.19 1.25 10.85
CA VAL A 46 -4.09 2.40 10.98
C VAL A 46 -5.19 2.34 9.91
N GLY A 47 -4.85 2.02 8.66
CA GLY A 47 -5.84 1.80 7.60
C GLY A 47 -6.81 0.67 7.94
N CYS A 48 -6.30 -0.45 8.48
CA CYS A 48 -7.13 -1.56 8.95
C CYS A 48 -8.03 -1.16 10.13
N LEU A 49 -7.53 -0.42 11.11
CA LEU A 49 -8.33 0.09 12.22
C LEU A 49 -9.40 1.07 11.74
N TRP A 50 -9.07 1.88 10.73
CA TRP A 50 -10.02 2.78 10.08
C TRP A 50 -11.15 2.02 9.39
N THR A 51 -10.85 0.94 8.66
CA THR A 51 -11.89 0.18 7.95
C THR A 51 -12.91 -0.39 8.93
N LEU A 52 -12.49 -0.80 10.13
CA LEU A 52 -13.40 -1.24 11.19
C LEU A 52 -14.37 -0.14 11.67
N ARG A 53 -14.01 1.15 11.51
CA ARG A 53 -14.87 2.29 11.85
C ARG A 53 -15.84 2.70 10.73
N LEU A 54 -15.75 2.12 9.54
CA LEU A 54 -16.70 2.41 8.47
C LEU A 54 -18.11 1.94 8.85
N ASN A 55 -19.12 2.75 8.53
CA ASN A 55 -20.52 2.40 8.78
C ASN A 55 -20.89 1.11 8.04
N ARG A 56 -21.51 0.18 8.77
CA ARG A 56 -21.97 -1.11 8.23
C ARG A 56 -22.91 -0.91 7.04
N GLU A 57 -23.81 0.07 7.07
CA GLU A 57 -24.72 0.36 5.96
C GLU A 57 -24.00 0.78 4.68
N PHE A 58 -22.87 1.47 4.81
CA PHE A 58 -22.04 1.83 3.66
C PHE A 58 -21.34 0.59 3.09
N VAL A 59 -20.83 -0.29 3.95
CA VAL A 59 -20.13 -1.51 3.56
C VAL A 59 -21.05 -2.52 2.87
N PHE A 60 -22.28 -2.67 3.34
CA PHE A 60 -23.27 -3.58 2.77
C PHE A 60 -24.18 -2.91 1.73
N ARG A 61 -23.84 -1.71 1.24
CA ARG A 61 -24.66 -1.01 0.26
C ARG A 61 -24.78 -1.84 -1.03
N GLY A 62 -26.01 -2.27 -1.35
CA GLY A 62 -26.29 -3.12 -2.51
C GLY A 62 -26.01 -4.61 -2.31
N ALA A 63 -25.67 -5.05 -1.08
CA ALA A 63 -25.57 -6.46 -0.76
C ALA A 63 -26.97 -7.08 -0.53
N PRO A 64 -27.29 -8.26 -1.09
CA PRO A 64 -28.55 -8.94 -0.82
C PRO A 64 -28.71 -9.44 0.62
N ASP A 65 -27.62 -9.55 1.38
CA ASP A 65 -27.62 -9.97 2.78
C ASP A 65 -26.50 -9.32 3.60
N ALA A 66 -26.74 -9.16 4.91
CA ALA A 66 -25.81 -8.55 5.86
C ALA A 66 -24.92 -9.58 6.57
N ALA A 67 -24.60 -10.68 5.88
CA ALA A 67 -23.87 -11.81 6.46
C ALA A 67 -22.43 -11.44 6.84
N PRO A 68 -21.89 -12.00 7.94
CA PRO A 68 -20.58 -11.65 8.47
C PRO A 68 -19.43 -12.00 7.52
N TRP A 69 -19.57 -13.04 6.70
CA TRP A 69 -18.55 -13.41 5.69
C TRP A 69 -18.53 -12.47 4.49
N ARG A 70 -19.49 -11.54 4.35
CA ARG A 70 -19.47 -10.49 3.31
C ARG A 70 -18.97 -9.15 3.82
N ASP A 71 -18.66 -9.08 5.12
CA ASP A 71 -18.15 -7.85 5.72
C ASP A 71 -16.72 -7.60 5.23
N LEU A 72 -16.58 -6.70 4.26
CA LEU A 72 -15.29 -6.30 3.69
C LEU A 72 -14.31 -5.80 4.76
N ARG A 73 -14.80 -5.26 5.88
CA ARG A 73 -13.95 -4.77 6.97
C ARG A 73 -13.16 -5.91 7.61
N VAL A 74 -13.80 -7.07 7.79
CA VAL A 74 -13.17 -8.28 8.34
C VAL A 74 -12.15 -8.85 7.35
N TRP A 75 -12.48 -8.87 6.06
CA TRP A 75 -11.56 -9.33 5.02
C TRP A 75 -10.31 -8.45 4.90
N VAL A 76 -10.46 -7.13 5.02
CA VAL A 76 -9.30 -6.21 5.05
C VAL A 76 -8.38 -6.57 6.21
N ALA A 77 -8.91 -6.79 7.42
CA ALA A 77 -8.09 -7.21 8.54
C ALA A 77 -7.43 -8.58 8.31
N LEU A 78 -8.20 -9.54 7.79
CA LEU A 78 -7.71 -10.89 7.51
C LEU A 78 -6.60 -10.91 6.46
N LEU A 79 -6.57 -9.99 5.51
CA LEU A 79 -5.54 -9.90 4.46
C LEU A 79 -4.34 -9.05 4.91
N VAL A 80 -4.59 -7.92 5.57
CA VAL A 80 -3.54 -6.98 5.98
C VAL A 80 -2.67 -7.57 7.08
N VAL A 81 -3.25 -8.25 8.07
CA VAL A 81 -2.49 -8.85 9.18
C VAL A 81 -1.43 -9.86 8.71
N PRO A 82 -1.74 -10.89 7.89
CA PRO A 82 -0.72 -11.81 7.41
C PRO A 82 0.26 -11.15 6.44
N TYR A 83 -0.18 -10.18 5.63
CA TYR A 83 0.75 -9.43 4.78
C TYR A 83 1.79 -8.68 5.60
N VAL A 84 1.37 -7.96 6.64
CA VAL A 84 2.26 -7.27 7.58
C VAL A 84 3.17 -8.27 8.30
N ALA A 85 2.64 -9.42 8.71
CA ALA A 85 3.44 -10.46 9.36
C ALA A 85 4.54 -10.99 8.43
N VAL A 86 4.22 -11.30 7.17
CA VAL A 86 5.20 -11.74 6.17
C VAL A 86 6.23 -10.64 5.93
N TYR A 87 5.79 -9.40 5.74
CA TYR A 87 6.67 -8.26 5.48
C TYR A 87 7.63 -7.91 6.64
N LEU A 88 7.27 -8.26 7.87
CA LEU A 88 8.16 -8.09 9.04
C LEU A 88 9.18 -9.23 9.17
N ILE A 89 8.83 -10.43 8.70
CA ILE A 89 9.68 -11.63 8.82
C ILE A 89 10.64 -11.78 7.62
N PHE A 90 10.19 -11.40 6.42
CA PHE A 90 10.90 -11.56 5.15
C PHE A 90 11.15 -10.21 4.49
#